data_AF-A0A1H8SM70-F1
#
_entry.id   AF-A0A1H8SM70-F1
#
_cell.length_a   1.000
_cell.length_b   1.000
_cell.length_c   1.000
_cell.angle_alpha   90.00
_cell.angle_beta   90.00
_cell.angle_gamma   90.00
#
_symmetry.space_group_name_H-M   'P 1'
#
loop_
_entity.id
_entity.type
_entity.pdbx_description
1 polymer ?
#
loop_
_entity_poly.entity_id
_entity_poly.type
_entity_poly.pdbx_seq_one_letter_code
_entity_poly.pdbx_strand_id
1 'polypeptide(L)'
;MIIVILSLLIASPFIGVFLLNKYKWMGWLLISLPFVPVLFFLIWSGLESQHYFVRTTTLANEQIAGFSLNSSLSAKQLNYLNQFERMMNEDDGYLFESNDFRITMDGDDRVISLLVSDPSIVTSSGLKVGLTVEEAIAIYGEHYYTYREMCMGTAIVYVDRENRYELKIWMSDETVSYFSFSVY
;
A
#
# COMPACT_ATOMS: atom_id res chain seq x y z
N MET A 1 -30.31 -21.71 8.10
CA MET A 1 -29.59 -21.95 6.83
C MET A 1 -28.10 -22.25 7.06
N ILE A 2 -27.34 -21.38 7.76
CA ILE A 2 -25.91 -21.57 8.06
C ILE A 2 -25.60 -22.91 8.77
N ILE A 3 -26.40 -23.27 9.79
CA ILE A 3 -26.22 -24.52 10.55
C ILE A 3 -26.34 -25.77 9.65
N VAL A 4 -27.22 -25.73 8.63
CA VAL A 4 -27.44 -26.85 7.70
C VAL A 4 -26.25 -27.00 6.73
N ILE A 5 -25.65 -25.88 6.32
CA ILE A 5 -24.47 -25.88 5.46
C ILE A 5 -23.25 -26.41 6.21
N LEU A 6 -23.07 -26.00 7.47
CA LEU A 6 -21.99 -26.49 8.34
C LEU A 6 -22.12 -28.00 8.59
N SER A 7 -23.31 -28.49 8.89
CA SER A 7 -23.52 -29.93 9.11
C SER A 7 -23.29 -30.75 7.84
N LEU A 8 -23.62 -30.23 6.66
CA LEU A 8 -23.29 -30.87 5.37
C LEU A 8 -21.77 -30.91 5.11
N LEU A 9 -21.05 -29.82 5.38
CA LEU A 9 -19.58 -29.74 5.24
C LEU A 9 -18.85 -30.68 6.20
N ILE A 10 -19.37 -30.84 7.43
CA ILE A 10 -18.80 -31.74 8.42
C ILE A 10 -19.12 -33.20 8.09
N ALA A 11 -20.30 -33.49 7.54
CA ALA A 11 -20.71 -34.86 7.18
C ALA A 11 -20.03 -35.38 5.89
N SER A 12 -19.66 -34.49 4.96
CA SER A 12 -19.13 -34.88 3.65
C SER A 12 -17.87 -35.76 3.69
N PRO A 13 -16.87 -35.57 4.59
CA PRO A 13 -15.70 -36.44 4.66
C PRO A 13 -16.06 -37.85 5.09
N PHE A 14 -17.00 -38.00 6.03
CA PHE A 14 -17.45 -39.30 6.51
C PHE A 14 -18.19 -40.08 5.41
N ILE A 15 -19.06 -39.40 4.66
CA ILE A 15 -19.74 -39.98 3.50
C ILE A 15 -18.71 -40.31 2.40
N GLY A 16 -17.73 -39.44 2.19
CA GLY A 16 -16.66 -39.64 1.22
C GLY A 16 -15.79 -40.87 1.52
N VAL A 17 -15.38 -41.07 2.78
CA VAL A 17 -14.62 -42.26 3.22
C VAL A 17 -15.42 -43.54 2.98
N PHE A 18 -16.72 -43.53 3.28
CA PHE A 18 -17.60 -44.68 3.00
C PHE A 18 -17.68 -44.99 1.49
N LEU A 19 -17.73 -43.96 0.65
CA LEU A 19 -17.82 -44.10 -0.81
C LEU A 19 -16.50 -44.48 -1.49
N LEU A 20 -15.33 -44.26 -0.86
CA LEU A 20 -14.03 -44.63 -1.45
C LEU A 20 -13.95 -46.11 -1.84
N ASN A 21 -14.66 -46.98 -1.14
CA ASN A 21 -14.69 -48.42 -1.40
C ASN A 21 -15.47 -48.81 -2.66
N LYS A 22 -16.40 -47.96 -3.13
CA LYS A 22 -17.26 -48.24 -4.30
C LYS A 22 -17.01 -47.28 -5.47
N TYR A 23 -16.86 -45.99 -5.18
CA TYR A 23 -16.76 -44.91 -6.15
C TYR A 23 -15.62 -43.96 -5.76
N LYS A 24 -14.38 -44.39 -6.03
CA LYS A 24 -13.15 -43.68 -5.60
C LYS A 24 -13.16 -42.18 -5.92
N TRP A 25 -13.58 -41.79 -7.14
CA TRP A 25 -13.65 -40.38 -7.55
C TRP A 25 -14.63 -39.56 -6.70
N MET A 26 -15.84 -40.07 -6.46
CA MET A 26 -16.84 -39.38 -5.63
C MET A 26 -16.40 -39.30 -4.17
N GLY A 27 -15.74 -40.35 -3.67
CA GLY A 27 -15.15 -40.34 -2.33
C GLY A 27 -14.14 -39.21 -2.15
N TRP A 28 -13.19 -39.07 -3.08
CA TRP A 28 -12.21 -37.98 -3.07
C TRP A 28 -12.85 -36.60 -3.17
N LEU A 29 -13.85 -36.42 -4.02
CA LEU A 29 -14.56 -35.15 -4.18
C LEU A 29 -15.27 -34.70 -2.89
N LEU A 30 -15.89 -35.62 -2.16
CA LEU A 30 -16.59 -35.30 -0.91
C LEU A 30 -15.64 -35.06 0.27
N ILE A 31 -14.48 -35.74 0.27
CA ILE A 31 -13.41 -35.51 1.25
C ILE A 31 -12.75 -34.14 1.04
N SER A 32 -12.57 -33.70 -0.21
CA SER A 32 -11.94 -32.41 -0.51
C SER A 32 -12.89 -31.21 -0.33
N LEU A 33 -14.21 -31.43 -0.38
CA LEU A 33 -15.23 -30.38 -0.29
C LEU A 33 -15.04 -29.37 0.86
N PRO A 34 -14.76 -29.75 2.12
CA PRO A 34 -14.56 -28.79 3.21
C PRO A 34 -13.24 -28.01 3.12
N PHE A 35 -12.30 -28.44 2.30
CA PHE A 35 -11.05 -27.71 2.08
C PHE A 35 -11.23 -26.56 1.08
N VAL A 36 -12.28 -26.57 0.24
CA VAL A 36 -12.52 -25.51 -0.75
C VAL A 36 -12.77 -24.15 -0.09
N PRO A 37 -13.65 -24.01 0.93
CA PRO A 37 -13.82 -22.74 1.64
C PRO A 37 -12.56 -22.28 2.37
N VAL A 38 -11.77 -23.21 2.92
CA VAL A 38 -10.52 -22.89 3.63
C VAL A 38 -9.48 -22.35 2.64
N LEU A 39 -9.29 -23.04 1.51
CA LEU A 39 -8.43 -22.58 0.42
C LEU A 39 -8.88 -21.22 -0.12
N PHE A 40 -10.19 -21.05 -0.33
CA PHE A 40 -10.76 -19.78 -0.77
C PHE A 40 -10.43 -18.65 0.22
N PHE A 41 -10.60 -18.90 1.52
CA PHE A 41 -10.30 -17.90 2.56
C PHE A 41 -8.81 -17.55 2.64
N LEU A 42 -7.93 -18.56 2.53
CA LEU A 42 -6.48 -18.36 2.50
C LEU A 42 -6.03 -17.58 1.27
N ILE A 43 -6.57 -17.92 0.09
CA ILE A 43 -6.30 -17.20 -1.15
C ILE A 43 -6.81 -15.76 -1.01
N TRP A 44 -8.06 -15.57 -0.60
CA TRP A 44 -8.66 -14.24 -0.44
C TRP A 44 -7.87 -13.35 0.51
N SER A 45 -7.53 -13.86 1.70
CA SER A 45 -6.72 -13.14 2.69
C SER A 45 -5.33 -12.76 2.14
N GLY A 46 -4.70 -13.65 1.37
CA GLY A 46 -3.44 -13.35 0.69
C GLY A 46 -3.59 -12.25 -0.36
N LEU A 47 -4.64 -12.31 -1.18
CA LEU A 47 -4.90 -11.32 -2.24
C LEU A 47 -5.18 -9.93 -1.66
N GLU A 48 -5.99 -9.84 -0.60
CA GLU A 48 -6.33 -8.57 0.05
C GLU A 48 -5.11 -7.85 0.65
N SER A 49 -4.12 -8.62 1.12
CA SER A 49 -2.85 -8.09 1.62
C SER A 49 -1.85 -7.68 0.54
N GLN A 50 -2.14 -7.95 -0.74
CA GLN A 50 -1.23 -7.65 -1.84
C GLN A 50 -1.57 -6.35 -2.56
N HIS A 51 -0.52 -5.61 -2.88
CA HIS A 51 -0.60 -4.34 -3.60
C HIS A 51 -1.35 -4.43 -4.95
N TYR A 52 -1.51 -5.62 -5.53
CA TYR A 52 -2.20 -5.82 -6.81
C TYR A 52 -3.73 -5.69 -6.73
N PHE A 53 -4.34 -6.01 -5.59
CA PHE A 53 -5.80 -6.11 -5.46
C PHE A 53 -6.45 -4.93 -4.74
N VAL A 54 -5.65 -4.01 -4.19
CA VAL A 54 -6.18 -2.75 -3.64
C VAL A 54 -6.85 -1.94 -4.75
N ARG A 55 -7.97 -1.29 -4.41
CA ARG A 55 -8.63 -0.34 -5.31
C ARG A 55 -7.75 0.90 -5.50
N THR A 56 -7.92 1.55 -6.65
CA THR A 56 -7.19 2.78 -6.94
C THR A 56 -7.69 3.93 -6.06
N THR A 57 -6.76 4.76 -5.59
CA THR A 57 -7.05 6.03 -4.91
C THR A 57 -6.49 7.15 -5.79
N THR A 58 -7.28 8.16 -6.11
CA THR A 58 -6.84 9.26 -6.98
C THR A 58 -5.87 10.17 -6.22
N LEU A 59 -4.62 10.20 -6.67
CA LEU A 59 -3.53 11.03 -6.10
C LEU A 59 -3.02 12.06 -7.11
N ALA A 60 -3.68 12.21 -8.27
CA ALA A 60 -3.27 13.10 -9.37
C ALA A 60 -3.01 14.57 -8.94
N ASN A 61 -3.78 15.07 -7.97
CA ASN A 61 -3.69 16.45 -7.47
C ASN A 61 -2.91 16.54 -6.14
N GLU A 62 -2.31 15.45 -5.69
CA GLU A 62 -1.54 15.43 -4.45
C GLU A 62 -0.22 16.19 -4.64
N GLN A 63 0.09 17.04 -3.68
CA GLN A 63 1.33 17.81 -3.66
C GLN A 63 1.91 17.78 -2.25
N ILE A 64 3.24 17.77 -2.17
CA ILE A 64 3.97 17.86 -0.91
C ILE A 64 4.85 19.09 -0.97
N ALA A 65 4.69 20.03 -0.03
CA ALA A 65 5.44 21.29 -0.03
C ALA A 65 5.39 22.06 -1.39
N GLY A 66 4.28 21.89 -2.14
CA GLY A 66 4.09 22.48 -3.46
C GLY A 66 4.77 21.74 -4.62
N PHE A 67 5.36 20.58 -4.39
CA PHE A 67 5.92 19.70 -5.42
C PHE A 67 4.91 18.63 -5.82
N SER A 68 4.74 18.42 -7.13
CA SER A 68 3.92 17.35 -7.71
C SER A 68 4.83 16.30 -8.36
N LEU A 69 4.43 15.03 -8.32
CA LEU A 69 5.12 13.99 -9.08
C LEU A 69 5.03 14.23 -10.59
N ASN A 70 6.03 13.73 -11.33
CA ASN A 70 6.19 13.88 -12.79
C ASN A 70 6.16 15.32 -13.31
N SER A 71 6.36 16.30 -12.44
CA SER A 71 6.43 17.71 -12.80
C SER A 71 7.87 18.21 -12.77
N SER A 72 8.17 19.17 -13.65
CA SER A 72 9.42 19.92 -13.61
C SER A 72 9.36 21.03 -12.56
N LEU A 73 10.52 21.42 -12.06
CA LEU A 73 10.62 22.46 -11.05
C LEU A 73 10.43 23.86 -11.63
N SER A 74 9.63 24.68 -10.96
CA SER A 74 9.67 26.12 -11.16
C SER A 74 10.99 26.72 -10.66
N ALA A 75 11.38 27.89 -11.19
CA ALA A 75 12.57 28.60 -10.72
C ALA A 75 12.54 28.89 -9.20
N LYS A 76 11.35 29.10 -8.63
CA LYS A 76 11.18 29.31 -7.18
C LYS A 76 11.47 28.03 -6.40
N GLN A 77 10.99 26.89 -6.87
CA GLN A 77 11.25 25.58 -6.25
C GLN A 77 12.72 25.20 -6.35
N LEU A 78 13.35 25.44 -7.50
CA LEU A 78 14.79 25.20 -7.67
C LEU A 78 15.62 26.03 -6.67
N ASN A 79 15.29 27.31 -6.50
CA ASN A 79 15.96 28.18 -5.52
C ASN A 79 15.74 27.74 -4.07
N TYR A 80 14.60 27.14 -3.76
CA TYR A 80 14.35 26.52 -2.46
C TYR A 80 15.22 25.29 -2.24
N LEU A 81 15.32 24.40 -3.25
CA LEU A 81 16.12 23.17 -3.17
C LEU A 81 17.63 23.38 -3.20
N ASN A 82 18.11 24.48 -3.80
CA ASN A 82 19.54 24.85 -3.76
C ASN A 82 20.07 25.11 -2.34
N GLN A 83 19.21 25.13 -1.33
CA GLN A 83 19.56 25.23 0.09
C GLN A 83 19.89 23.86 0.70
N PHE A 84 19.52 22.77 0.03
CA PHE A 84 19.70 21.40 0.48
C PHE A 84 20.99 20.78 -0.06
N GLU A 85 21.43 19.68 0.57
CA GLU A 85 22.55 18.91 0.04
C GLU A 85 22.10 18.23 -1.26
N ARG A 86 22.89 18.42 -2.32
CA ARG A 86 22.63 17.83 -3.64
C ARG A 86 23.60 16.69 -3.89
N MET A 87 23.04 15.52 -4.17
CA MET A 87 23.78 14.32 -4.53
C MET A 87 23.35 13.82 -5.91
N MET A 88 24.26 13.17 -6.62
CA MET A 88 23.91 12.48 -7.86
C MET A 88 23.22 11.17 -7.50
N ASN A 89 22.09 10.90 -8.15
CA ASN A 89 21.36 9.65 -7.99
C ASN A 89 21.93 8.58 -8.93
N GLU A 90 21.64 7.30 -8.66
CA GLU A 90 22.19 6.16 -9.42
C GLU A 90 21.76 6.16 -10.91
N ASP A 91 20.62 6.78 -11.23
CA ASP A 91 20.02 6.82 -12.58
C ASP A 91 20.20 8.17 -13.30
N ASP A 92 21.37 8.80 -13.17
CA ASP A 92 21.67 10.15 -13.73
C ASP A 92 20.74 11.28 -13.23
N GLY A 93 20.00 11.02 -12.15
CA GLY A 93 19.10 11.97 -11.50
C GLY A 93 19.76 12.77 -10.37
N TYR A 94 18.94 13.51 -9.63
CA TYR A 94 19.39 14.31 -8.49
C TYR A 94 18.60 13.98 -7.23
N LEU A 95 19.33 13.89 -6.12
CA LEU A 95 18.77 13.81 -4.78
C LEU A 95 19.01 15.13 -4.07
N PHE A 96 17.95 15.74 -3.57
CA PHE A 96 18.02 16.88 -2.66
C PHE A 96 17.60 16.43 -1.28
N GLU A 97 18.48 16.58 -0.30
CA GLU A 97 18.25 16.08 1.06
C GLU A 97 18.47 17.17 2.12
N SER A 98 17.48 17.25 3.00
CA SER A 98 17.52 17.92 4.30
C SER A 98 17.27 16.86 5.37
N ASN A 99 17.53 17.18 6.64
CA ASN A 99 17.36 16.24 7.76
C ASN A 99 16.00 15.54 7.76
N ASP A 100 14.94 16.27 7.40
CA ASP A 100 13.55 15.80 7.55
C ASP A 100 12.73 15.83 6.25
N PHE A 101 13.39 16.10 5.12
CA PHE A 101 12.75 16.19 3.81
C PHE A 101 13.72 15.82 2.70
N ARG A 102 13.27 14.96 1.79
CA ARG A 102 14.06 14.45 0.68
C ARG A 102 13.25 14.48 -0.61
N ILE A 103 13.86 14.96 -1.69
CA ILE A 103 13.29 14.94 -3.04
C ILE A 103 14.24 14.22 -3.98
N THR A 104 13.72 13.26 -4.73
CA THR A 104 14.43 12.60 -5.82
C THR A 104 13.87 13.04 -7.16
N MET A 105 14.77 13.36 -8.07
CA MET A 105 14.47 13.72 -9.45
C MET A 105 15.13 12.74 -10.42
N ASP A 106 14.51 12.52 -11.58
CA ASP A 106 15.10 11.76 -12.69
C ASP A 106 16.06 12.63 -13.54
N GLY A 107 16.69 12.02 -14.54
CA GLY A 107 17.58 12.72 -15.48
C GLY A 107 16.90 13.72 -16.42
N ASP A 108 15.56 13.73 -16.48
CA ASP A 108 14.74 14.68 -17.25
C ASP A 108 14.26 15.87 -16.37
N ASP A 109 14.86 16.05 -15.20
CA ASP A 109 14.52 17.06 -14.20
C ASP A 109 13.06 16.99 -13.70
N ARG A 110 12.50 15.78 -13.59
CA ARG A 110 11.15 15.55 -13.05
C ARG A 110 11.21 15.00 -11.63
N VAL A 111 10.30 15.45 -10.79
CA VAL A 111 10.16 14.91 -9.42
C VAL A 111 9.56 13.50 -9.48
N ILE A 112 10.31 12.50 -9.00
CA ILE A 112 9.89 11.09 -9.01
C ILE A 112 9.61 10.53 -7.61
N SER A 113 10.15 11.15 -6.56
CA SER A 113 9.89 10.75 -5.18
C SER A 113 10.08 11.90 -4.20
N LEU A 114 9.25 11.91 -3.17
CA LEU A 114 9.29 12.81 -2.03
C LEU A 114 9.21 11.96 -0.76
N LEU A 115 10.05 12.22 0.24
CA LEU A 115 10.01 11.60 1.57
C LEU A 115 10.00 12.70 2.62
N VAL A 116 9.05 12.63 3.56
CA VAL A 116 8.80 13.67 4.56
C VAL A 116 8.77 13.05 5.95
N SER A 117 9.63 13.54 6.85
CA SER A 117 9.52 13.35 8.30
C SER A 117 9.32 14.67 9.05
N ASP A 118 9.35 15.81 8.36
CA ASP A 118 9.13 17.14 8.95
C ASP A 118 7.64 17.36 9.31
N PRO A 119 7.30 17.60 10.60
CA PRO A 119 5.93 17.85 11.03
C PRO A 119 5.33 19.18 10.58
N SER A 120 6.15 20.10 10.06
CA SER A 120 5.69 21.36 9.48
C SER A 120 5.21 21.23 8.03
N ILE A 121 5.59 20.14 7.34
CA ILE A 121 5.17 19.88 5.96
C ILE A 121 3.81 19.20 5.96
N VAL A 122 2.89 19.79 5.21
CA VAL A 122 1.53 19.31 5.01
C VAL A 122 1.32 19.05 3.52
N THR A 123 0.65 17.96 3.18
CA THR A 123 0.25 17.69 1.80
C THR A 123 -0.93 18.56 1.36
N SER A 124 -1.19 18.64 0.05
CA SER A 124 -2.36 19.39 -0.46
C SER A 124 -3.69 18.86 0.05
N SER A 125 -3.78 17.57 0.38
CA SER A 125 -4.97 16.94 0.97
C SER A 125 -5.02 17.01 2.50
N GLY A 126 -3.95 17.51 3.15
CA GLY A 126 -3.92 17.76 4.60
C GLY A 126 -3.18 16.71 5.44
N LEU A 127 -2.52 15.73 4.83
CA LEU A 127 -1.69 14.77 5.55
C LEU A 127 -0.45 15.47 6.12
N LYS A 128 -0.07 15.13 7.36
CA LYS A 128 1.15 15.59 8.01
C LYS A 128 1.64 14.57 9.03
N VAL A 129 2.92 14.67 9.40
CA VAL A 129 3.49 13.87 10.50
C VAL A 129 2.80 14.23 11.81
N GLY A 130 2.56 13.21 12.64
CA GLY A 130 1.88 13.31 13.93
C GLY A 130 0.35 13.22 13.88
N LEU A 131 -0.27 13.11 12.70
CA LEU A 131 -1.69 12.71 12.63
C LEU A 131 -1.88 11.27 13.12
N THR A 132 -3.05 10.98 13.64
CA THR A 132 -3.48 9.62 13.94
C THR A 132 -3.71 8.81 12.66
N VAL A 133 -3.69 7.48 12.78
CA VAL A 133 -4.02 6.58 11.68
C VAL A 133 -5.42 6.87 11.12
N GLU A 134 -6.38 7.10 12.01
CA GLU A 134 -7.78 7.37 11.66
C GLU A 134 -7.91 8.68 10.87
N GLU A 135 -7.17 9.72 11.27
CA GLU A 135 -7.13 10.99 10.54
C GLU A 135 -6.51 10.83 9.16
N ALA A 136 -5.44 10.06 9.03
CA ALA A 136 -4.81 9.77 7.73
C ALA A 136 -5.76 8.98 6.80
N ILE A 137 -6.48 8.00 7.34
CA ILE A 137 -7.50 7.24 6.60
C ILE A 137 -8.68 8.13 6.20
N ALA A 138 -9.09 9.08 7.05
CA ALA A 138 -10.16 10.00 6.74
C ALA A 138 -9.85 10.91 5.53
N ILE A 139 -8.56 11.17 5.25
CA ILE A 139 -8.12 12.00 4.13
C ILE A 139 -8.21 11.24 2.79
N TYR A 140 -7.72 10.00 2.74
CA TYR A 140 -7.56 9.26 1.48
C TYR A 140 -8.57 8.10 1.29
N GLY A 141 -9.33 7.76 2.33
CA GLY A 141 -10.37 6.73 2.30
C GLY A 141 -9.86 5.32 2.62
N GLU A 142 -10.73 4.33 2.39
CA GLU A 142 -10.49 2.94 2.80
C GLU A 142 -9.88 2.07 1.68
N HIS A 143 -9.27 2.69 0.67
CA HIS A 143 -8.70 2.00 -0.49
C HIS A 143 -7.18 1.95 -0.40
N TYR A 144 -6.71 1.30 0.67
CA TYR A 144 -5.30 1.07 0.96
C TYR A 144 -5.02 -0.42 1.25
N TYR A 145 -3.76 -0.79 1.18
CA TYR A 145 -3.27 -2.03 1.78
C TYR A 145 -2.22 -1.70 2.84
N THR A 146 -1.96 -2.65 3.72
CA THR A 146 -0.93 -2.50 4.76
C THR A 146 0.13 -3.57 4.65
N TYR A 147 1.38 -3.20 4.92
CA TYR A 147 2.43 -4.18 5.13
C TYR A 147 3.29 -3.78 6.33
N ARG A 148 3.98 -4.75 6.91
CA ARG A 148 4.94 -4.50 7.98
C ARG A 148 6.35 -4.49 7.38
N GLU A 149 7.03 -3.38 7.52
CA GLU A 149 8.41 -3.23 7.08
C GLU A 149 9.35 -3.50 8.26
N MET A 150 10.40 -4.30 8.01
CA MET A 150 11.35 -4.65 9.07
C MET A 150 11.97 -3.37 9.62
N CYS A 151 11.98 -3.24 10.96
CA CYS A 151 12.52 -2.09 11.68
C CYS A 151 11.84 -0.73 11.44
N MET A 152 10.80 -0.64 10.61
CA MET A 152 10.10 0.63 10.28
C MET A 152 8.62 0.66 10.69
N GLY A 153 8.08 -0.46 11.18
CA GLY A 153 6.69 -0.54 11.66
C GLY A 153 5.70 -0.96 10.59
N THR A 154 4.46 -0.49 10.72
CA THR A 154 3.39 -0.79 9.75
C THR A 154 3.25 0.41 8.81
N ALA A 155 3.20 0.13 7.51
CA ALA A 155 2.92 1.12 6.49
C ALA A 155 1.48 0.94 5.96
N ILE A 156 0.78 2.05 5.78
CA ILE A 156 -0.43 2.15 4.96
C ILE A 156 -0.01 2.64 3.58
N VAL A 157 -0.53 2.00 2.52
CA VAL A 157 -0.17 2.34 1.15
C VAL A 157 -1.40 2.58 0.30
N TYR A 158 -1.48 3.78 -0.26
CA TYR A 158 -2.45 4.16 -1.28
C TYR A 158 -1.79 4.10 -2.65
N VAL A 159 -2.52 3.58 -3.63
CA VAL A 159 -2.01 3.40 -4.98
C VAL A 159 -2.95 4.04 -5.99
N ASP A 160 -2.42 4.97 -6.77
CA ASP A 160 -3.06 5.53 -7.96
C ASP A 160 -2.54 4.79 -9.20
N ARG A 161 -3.37 3.91 -9.75
CA ARG A 161 -3.00 3.10 -10.92
C ARG A 161 -3.05 3.87 -12.23
N GLU A 162 -3.88 4.90 -12.30
CA GLU A 162 -4.05 5.69 -13.52
C GLU A 162 -2.82 6.57 -13.74
N ASN A 163 -2.31 7.17 -12.66
CA ASN A 163 -1.15 8.06 -12.71
C ASN A 163 0.16 7.36 -12.34
N ARG A 164 0.10 6.09 -11.90
CA ARG A 164 1.23 5.31 -11.38
C ARG A 164 1.92 5.97 -10.18
N TYR A 165 1.11 6.47 -9.24
CA TYR A 165 1.61 7.07 -8.00
C TYR A 165 1.32 6.19 -6.80
N GLU A 166 2.21 6.25 -5.83
CA GLU A 166 2.11 5.54 -4.58
C GLU A 166 2.35 6.52 -3.43
N LEU A 167 1.46 6.51 -2.44
CA LEU A 167 1.62 7.22 -1.17
C LEU A 167 1.75 6.18 -0.06
N LYS A 168 2.93 6.12 0.54
CA LYS A 168 3.22 5.27 1.71
C LYS A 168 3.25 6.12 2.96
N ILE A 169 2.58 5.65 4.01
CA ILE A 169 2.47 6.33 5.31
C ILE A 169 2.95 5.34 6.36
N TRP A 170 4.11 5.57 6.96
CA TRP A 170 4.65 4.73 8.02
C TRP A 170 4.18 5.23 9.38
N MET A 171 3.82 4.28 10.25
CA MET A 171 3.18 4.56 11.52
C MET A 171 4.03 4.03 12.68
N SER A 172 4.14 4.84 13.74
CA SER A 172 4.66 4.46 15.06
C SER A 172 3.66 4.89 16.12
N ASP A 173 3.36 4.00 17.07
CA ASP A 173 2.46 4.29 18.20
C ASP A 173 1.15 4.98 17.78
N GLU A 174 0.50 4.44 16.74
CA GLU A 174 -0.79 4.93 16.19
C GLU A 174 -0.74 6.33 15.55
N THR A 175 0.45 6.86 15.30
CA THR A 175 0.65 8.15 14.64
C THR A 175 1.52 8.03 13.40
N VAL A 176 1.33 8.94 12.45
CA VAL A 176 2.15 9.06 11.25
C VAL A 176 3.55 9.53 11.65
N SER A 177 4.56 8.70 11.40
CA SER A 177 5.97 9.01 11.66
C SER A 177 6.63 9.72 10.49
N TYR A 178 6.37 9.23 9.27
CA TYR A 178 6.84 9.81 8.02
C TYR A 178 6.02 9.23 6.87
N PHE A 179 6.06 9.88 5.73
CA PHE A 179 5.36 9.43 4.52
C PHE A 179 6.18 9.72 3.27
N SER A 180 5.96 8.93 2.23
CA SER A 180 6.58 9.11 0.93
C SER A 180 5.55 9.11 -0.17
N PHE A 181 5.76 9.95 -1.18
CA PHE A 181 4.96 10.02 -2.38
C PHE A 181 5.88 9.82 -3.59
N SER A 182 5.66 8.77 -4.37
CA SER A 182 6.57 8.37 -5.44
C SER A 182 5.85 7.79 -6.66
N VAL A 183 6.55 7.79 -7.79
CA VAL A 183 6.16 7.06 -9.01
C VAL A 183 6.60 5.59 -8.88
N TYR A 184 5.82 4.66 -9.42
CA TYR A 184 6.15 3.21 -9.44
C TYR A 184 5.87 2.55 -10.81
#